data_AF-A0A8H4Q9L1-F1
#
_entry.id   AF-A0A8H4Q9L1-F1
#
_cell.length_a   1.000
_cell.length_b   1.000
_cell.length_c   1.000
_cell.angle_alpha   90.00
_cell.angle_beta   90.00
_cell.angle_gamma   90.00
#
_symmetry.space_group_name_H-M   'P 1'
#
loop_
_entity.id
_entity.type
_entity.pdbx_description
1 polymer ?
#
loop_
_entity_poly.entity_id
_entity_poly.type
_entity_poly.pdbx_seq_one_letter_code
_entity_poly.pdbx_strand_id
1 'polypeptide(L)'
;MLPPVDNQVLGQNPAFASIYSTLTNAILNPDGSTRHGAGAENRAVIKKELVRRRLSTAKNQLVERALTTAASDSRQQPTPSEPLLQLLQLLPSIFDGDKSLSPEAEALLIANPPFSNLETLLPELAALTSSSLHSSALGLARVFNPTTDSSVLHRRIPSLPDTYASIHADVAVAQRALGTCRMRILASLSRLSTCYAQSVVYLVRSLEAKHGVVARSLELRASDVCLRAQRTDVEASAALNDLTKELYPPQAVYALQNYVRSLKHAKLRMTDSVRALGAELDEYGVDVAGSEEKENTATN
;
A
#
# COMPACT_ATOMS: atom_id res chain seq x y z
N MET A 1 7.52 -9.95 23.19
CA MET A 1 8.97 -10.20 23.11
C MET A 1 9.69 -8.89 22.85
N LEU A 2 10.79 -8.60 23.55
CA LEU A 2 11.65 -7.49 23.19
C LEU A 2 12.38 -7.84 21.88
N PRO A 3 12.35 -6.97 20.85
CA PRO A 3 13.06 -7.23 19.61
C PRO A 3 14.57 -7.33 19.89
N PRO A 4 15.29 -8.24 19.20
CA PRO A 4 16.74 -8.33 19.34
C PRO A 4 17.38 -7.01 18.94
N VAL A 5 18.10 -6.38 19.87
CA VAL A 5 18.83 -5.14 19.64
C VAL A 5 20.22 -5.46 19.08
N ASP A 6 20.67 -4.69 18.10
CA ASP A 6 21.99 -4.85 17.51
C ASP A 6 23.11 -4.69 18.55
N ASN A 7 24.08 -5.61 18.51
CA ASN A 7 25.23 -5.61 19.42
C ASN A 7 26.06 -4.30 19.35
N GLN A 8 26.01 -3.59 18.21
CA GLN A 8 26.66 -2.29 18.05
C GLN A 8 25.97 -1.20 18.89
N VAL A 9 24.64 -1.23 19.00
CA VAL A 9 23.86 -0.28 19.81
C VAL A 9 24.04 -0.58 21.30
N LEU A 10 24.11 -1.86 21.68
CA LEU A 10 24.44 -2.28 23.05
C LEU A 10 25.87 -1.87 23.45
N GLY A 11 26.82 -1.94 22.52
CA GLY A 11 28.21 -1.50 22.74
C GLY A 11 28.36 0.02 22.86
N GLN A 12 27.58 0.79 22.10
CA GLN A 12 27.61 2.26 22.15
C GLN A 12 26.96 2.84 23.42
N ASN A 13 26.08 2.08 24.08
CA ASN A 13 25.35 2.55 25.25
C ASN A 13 25.33 1.50 26.38
N PRO A 14 26.38 1.46 27.23
CA PRO A 14 26.57 0.39 28.22
C PRO A 14 25.50 0.39 29.31
N ALA A 15 24.92 1.56 29.64
CA ALA A 15 23.80 1.67 30.57
C ALA A 15 22.52 1.04 29.99
N PHE A 16 22.28 1.18 28.69
CA PHE A 16 21.18 0.50 28.02
C PHE A 16 21.42 -1.02 27.96
N ALA A 17 22.67 -1.46 27.74
CA ALA A 17 23.01 -2.89 27.74
C ALA A 17 22.81 -3.56 29.11
N SER A 18 23.14 -2.89 30.21
CA SER A 18 22.88 -3.41 31.55
C SER A 18 21.38 -3.51 31.85
N ILE A 19 20.58 -2.51 31.44
CA ILE A 19 19.13 -2.55 31.59
C ILE A 19 18.51 -3.63 30.71
N TYR A 20 18.92 -3.72 29.44
CA TYR A 20 18.40 -4.73 28.51
C TYR A 20 18.69 -6.14 29.02
N SER A 21 19.92 -6.42 29.45
CA SER A 21 20.29 -7.72 30.04
C SER A 21 19.55 -8.02 31.35
N THR A 22 19.35 -7.01 32.22
CA THR A 22 18.58 -7.17 33.46
C THR A 22 17.11 -7.48 33.15
N LEU A 23 16.51 -6.77 32.19
CA LEU A 23 15.14 -6.98 31.74
C LEU A 23 14.96 -8.37 31.11
N THR A 24 15.87 -8.80 30.22
CA THR A 24 15.77 -10.09 29.54
C THR A 24 16.08 -11.28 30.45
N ASN A 25 17.02 -11.13 31.39
CA ASN A 25 17.52 -12.27 32.17
C ASN A 25 16.85 -12.39 33.55
N ALA A 26 16.60 -11.27 34.24
CA ALA A 26 16.12 -11.27 35.62
C ALA A 26 14.61 -11.01 35.73
N ILE A 27 14.05 -10.13 34.89
CA ILE A 27 12.70 -9.61 35.08
C ILE A 27 11.68 -10.29 34.17
N LEU A 28 12.02 -10.52 32.90
CA LEU A 28 11.07 -11.03 31.90
C LEU A 28 11.33 -12.51 31.55
N ASN A 29 10.26 -13.20 31.18
CA ASN A 29 10.31 -14.45 30.45
C ASN A 29 10.54 -14.17 28.96
N PRO A 30 11.00 -15.16 28.16
CA PRO A 30 11.11 -15.00 26.72
C PRO A 30 9.81 -14.46 26.09
N ASP A 31 8.66 -14.87 26.59
CA ASP A 31 7.35 -14.44 26.09
C ASP A 31 6.97 -12.98 26.45
N GLY A 32 7.78 -12.29 27.27
CA GLY A 32 7.58 -10.90 27.69
C GLY A 32 6.76 -10.71 28.97
N SER A 33 6.38 -11.80 29.66
CA SER A 33 5.72 -11.73 30.97
C SER A 33 6.74 -11.53 32.10
N THR A 34 6.39 -10.84 33.19
CA THR A 34 7.26 -10.68 34.36
C THR A 34 7.39 -11.97 35.19
N ARG A 35 8.61 -12.32 35.61
CA ARG A 35 8.93 -13.50 36.43
C ARG A 35 8.37 -13.39 37.85
N HIS A 36 8.49 -12.22 38.49
CA HIS A 36 8.18 -12.01 39.91
C HIS A 36 7.08 -10.96 40.11
N GLY A 37 5.88 -11.22 39.58
CA GLY A 37 4.74 -10.34 39.83
C GLY A 37 3.98 -10.75 41.09
N ALA A 38 3.52 -9.79 41.90
CA ALA A 38 2.67 -10.04 43.09
C ALA A 38 1.38 -10.86 42.79
N GLY A 39 0.96 -10.91 41.53
CA GLY A 39 -0.16 -11.75 41.06
C GLY A 39 0.26 -13.04 40.33
N ALA A 40 1.52 -13.47 40.39
CA ALA A 40 2.00 -14.67 39.68
C ALA A 40 1.33 -15.95 40.19
N GLU A 41 1.14 -16.06 41.51
CA GLU A 41 0.43 -17.18 42.14
C GLU A 41 -1.05 -17.19 41.75
N ASN A 42 -1.73 -16.04 41.84
CA ASN A 42 -3.11 -15.89 41.40
C ASN A 42 -3.27 -16.24 39.91
N ARG A 43 -2.36 -15.80 39.04
CA ARG A 43 -2.34 -16.18 37.63
C ARG A 43 -2.10 -17.68 37.43
N ALA A 44 -1.26 -18.31 38.26
CA ALA A 44 -1.03 -19.76 38.19
C ALA A 44 -2.28 -20.54 38.59
N VAL A 45 -2.99 -20.10 39.64
CA VAL A 45 -4.29 -20.67 40.05
C VAL A 45 -5.33 -20.50 38.95
N ILE A 46 -5.50 -19.29 38.40
CA ILE A 46 -6.43 -19.02 37.30
C ILE A 46 -6.07 -19.85 36.07
N LYS A 47 -4.79 -20.01 35.73
CA LYS A 47 -4.36 -20.87 34.63
C LYS A 47 -4.75 -22.33 34.87
N LYS A 48 -4.55 -22.86 36.07
CA LYS A 48 -4.98 -24.22 36.43
C LYS A 48 -6.50 -24.37 36.30
N GLU A 49 -7.27 -23.41 36.82
CA GLU A 49 -8.73 -23.43 36.67
C GLU A 49 -9.19 -23.33 35.23
N LEU A 50 -8.56 -22.47 34.43
CA LEU A 50 -8.85 -22.31 33.02
C LEU A 50 -8.54 -23.60 32.26
N VAL A 51 -7.41 -24.26 32.53
CA VAL A 51 -7.07 -25.56 31.94
C VAL A 51 -8.12 -26.60 32.33
N ARG A 52 -8.53 -26.64 33.60
CA ARG A 52 -9.59 -27.54 34.07
C ARG A 52 -10.92 -27.28 33.34
N ARG A 53 -11.33 -26.02 33.20
CA ARG A 53 -12.55 -25.65 32.48
C ARG A 53 -12.46 -26.02 31.00
N ARG A 54 -11.34 -25.70 30.33
CA ARG A 54 -11.11 -26.08 28.93
C ARG A 54 -11.15 -27.58 28.71
N LEU A 55 -10.55 -28.36 29.60
CA LEU A 55 -10.60 -29.83 29.54
C LEU A 55 -12.04 -30.31 29.69
N SER A 56 -12.78 -29.77 30.67
CA SER A 56 -14.20 -30.09 30.86
C SER A 56 -15.05 -29.75 29.63
N THR A 57 -14.88 -28.56 29.06
CA THR A 57 -15.60 -28.12 27.87
C THR A 57 -15.25 -28.98 26.66
N ALA A 58 -13.96 -29.27 26.45
CA ALA A 58 -13.50 -30.12 25.36
C ALA A 58 -14.04 -31.56 25.50
N LYS A 59 -14.10 -32.10 26.72
CA LYS A 59 -14.71 -33.41 26.99
C LYS A 59 -16.19 -33.41 26.59
N ASN A 60 -16.95 -32.41 27.03
CA ASN A 60 -18.37 -32.31 26.70
C ASN A 60 -18.60 -32.19 25.20
N GLN A 61 -17.84 -31.30 24.52
CA GLN A 61 -17.90 -31.13 23.07
C GLN A 61 -17.52 -32.40 22.31
N LEU A 62 -16.56 -33.17 22.82
CA LEU A 62 -16.12 -34.42 22.20
C LEU A 62 -17.21 -35.51 22.33
N VAL A 63 -17.88 -35.60 23.48
CA VAL A 63 -19.03 -36.50 23.68
C VAL A 63 -20.21 -36.09 22.80
N GLU A 64 -20.52 -34.79 22.77
CA GLU A 64 -21.57 -34.22 21.92
C GLU A 64 -21.31 -34.50 20.43
N ARG A 65 -20.07 -34.30 19.96
CA ARG A 65 -19.67 -34.64 18.59
C ARG A 65 -19.75 -36.14 18.32
N ALA A 66 -19.33 -36.98 19.26
CA ALA A 66 -19.45 -38.43 19.10
C ALA A 66 -20.91 -38.87 18.98
N LEU A 67 -21.81 -38.26 19.76
CA LEU A 67 -23.24 -38.53 19.73
C LEU A 67 -23.89 -38.06 18.42
N THR A 68 -23.60 -36.84 17.97
CA THR A 68 -24.12 -36.31 16.69
C THR A 68 -23.61 -37.09 15.48
N THR A 69 -22.35 -37.54 15.52
CA THR A 69 -21.77 -38.39 14.47
C THR A 69 -22.41 -39.78 14.48
N ALA A 70 -22.55 -40.40 15.67
CA ALA A 70 -23.22 -41.69 15.82
C ALA A 70 -24.70 -41.63 15.37
N ALA A 71 -25.41 -40.52 15.62
CA ALA A 71 -26.77 -40.31 15.14
C ALA A 71 -26.84 -40.31 13.61
N SER A 72 -25.83 -39.75 12.95
CA SER A 72 -25.74 -39.67 11.49
C SER A 72 -25.37 -41.02 10.85
N ASP A 73 -24.43 -41.75 11.46
CA ASP A 73 -23.95 -43.06 11.01
C ASP A 73 -24.94 -44.21 11.26
N SER A 74 -25.86 -44.06 12.24
CA SER A 74 -26.89 -45.06 12.58
C SER A 74 -27.84 -45.40 11.41
N ARG A 75 -27.86 -44.60 10.33
CA ARG A 75 -28.60 -44.89 9.09
C ARG A 75 -27.95 -45.99 8.23
N GLN A 76 -26.70 -46.39 8.51
CA GLN A 76 -25.91 -47.29 7.67
C GLN A 76 -25.47 -48.60 8.37
N GLN A 77 -25.71 -48.77 9.67
CA GLN A 77 -25.30 -49.92 10.49
C GLN A 77 -26.50 -50.71 11.06
N PRO A 78 -26.33 -51.98 11.50
CA PRO A 78 -27.45 -52.85 11.87
C PRO A 78 -28.26 -52.23 13.01
N THR A 79 -29.58 -52.21 12.78
CA THR A 79 -30.63 -51.48 13.50
C THR A 79 -30.40 -51.35 15.01
N PRO A 80 -29.98 -50.17 15.51
CA PRO A 80 -30.09 -49.86 16.93
C PRO A 80 -31.56 -49.92 17.35
N SER A 81 -31.81 -50.12 18.65
CA SER A 81 -33.16 -50.17 19.19
C SER A 81 -33.94 -48.89 18.82
N GLU A 82 -35.20 -49.04 18.37
CA GLU A 82 -36.08 -47.93 17.97
C GLU A 82 -36.11 -46.73 18.96
N PRO A 83 -36.17 -46.94 20.30
CA PRO A 83 -36.10 -45.83 21.25
C PRO A 83 -34.75 -45.10 21.26
N LEU A 84 -33.65 -45.78 20.92
CA LEU A 84 -32.31 -45.19 20.86
C LEU A 84 -32.16 -44.27 19.64
N LEU A 85 -32.71 -44.68 18.48
CA LEU A 85 -32.74 -43.83 17.28
C LEU A 85 -33.48 -42.52 17.51
N GLN A 86 -34.65 -42.60 18.15
CA GLN A 86 -35.44 -41.42 18.49
C GLN A 86 -34.67 -40.49 19.45
N LEU A 87 -33.98 -41.06 20.43
CA LEU A 87 -33.14 -40.32 21.37
C LEU A 87 -31.93 -39.65 20.68
N LEU A 88 -31.22 -40.37 19.80
CA LEU A 88 -30.11 -39.84 19.00
C LEU A 88 -30.53 -38.71 18.05
N GLN A 89 -31.77 -38.72 17.58
CA GLN A 89 -32.30 -37.69 16.69
C GLN A 89 -32.73 -36.42 17.44
N LEU A 90 -33.12 -36.54 18.71
CA LEU A 90 -33.55 -35.43 19.58
C LEU A 90 -32.39 -34.77 20.35
N LEU A 91 -31.32 -35.52 20.66
CA LEU A 91 -30.14 -35.03 21.39
C LEU A 91 -29.44 -33.82 20.75
N PRO A 92 -29.19 -33.76 19.43
CA PRO A 92 -28.49 -32.64 18.79
C PRO A 92 -29.17 -31.29 19.04
N SER A 93 -30.51 -31.26 19.00
CA SER A 93 -31.28 -30.04 19.26
C SER A 93 -31.28 -29.59 20.72
N ILE A 94 -30.92 -30.48 21.65
CA ILE A 94 -30.83 -30.18 23.09
C ILE A 94 -29.44 -29.68 23.44
N PHE A 95 -28.41 -30.11 22.72
CA PHE A 95 -27.02 -29.66 22.92
C PHE A 95 -26.68 -28.33 22.27
N ASP A 96 -27.47 -27.88 21.29
CA ASP A 96 -27.30 -26.58 20.62
C ASP A 96 -27.62 -25.44 21.62
N GLY A 97 -26.59 -25.02 22.35
CA GLY A 97 -26.66 -24.25 23.60
C GLY A 97 -27.21 -22.82 23.53
N ASP A 98 -27.80 -22.43 22.41
CA ASP A 98 -28.38 -21.11 22.20
C ASP A 98 -29.84 -20.99 22.68
N LYS A 99 -30.47 -22.12 23.04
CA LYS A 99 -31.86 -22.15 23.54
C LYS A 99 -31.95 -22.94 24.85
N SER A 100 -31.79 -22.25 25.98
CA SER A 100 -32.18 -22.81 27.28
C SER A 100 -33.68 -23.10 27.27
N LEU A 101 -34.06 -24.37 27.44
CA LEU A 101 -35.44 -24.79 27.54
C LEU A 101 -36.08 -24.21 28.81
N SER A 102 -37.39 -23.93 28.76
CA SER A 102 -38.15 -23.56 29.96
C SER A 102 -38.14 -24.73 30.95
N PRO A 103 -38.00 -24.50 32.27
CA PRO A 103 -37.91 -25.58 33.26
C PRO A 103 -39.12 -26.52 33.26
N GLU A 104 -40.30 -26.05 32.86
CA GLU A 104 -41.49 -26.89 32.69
C GLU A 104 -41.38 -27.83 31.48
N ALA A 105 -40.78 -27.37 30.38
CA ALA A 105 -40.55 -28.18 29.18
C ALA A 105 -39.47 -29.25 29.43
N GLU A 106 -38.45 -28.94 30.24
CA GLU A 106 -37.44 -29.90 30.68
C GLU A 106 -38.05 -31.02 31.53
N ALA A 107 -38.90 -30.67 32.50
CA ALA A 107 -39.59 -31.65 33.33
C ALA A 107 -40.50 -32.58 32.51
N LEU A 108 -41.19 -32.02 31.50
CA LEU A 108 -42.02 -32.80 30.59
C LEU A 108 -41.20 -33.69 29.63
N LEU A 109 -40.03 -33.24 29.18
CA LEU A 109 -39.11 -34.04 28.36
C LEU A 109 -38.58 -35.25 29.14
N ILE A 110 -38.16 -35.06 30.39
CA ILE A 110 -37.61 -36.12 31.24
C ILE A 110 -38.68 -37.14 31.66
N ALA A 111 -39.93 -36.69 31.85
CA ALA A 111 -41.04 -37.56 32.26
C ALA A 111 -41.55 -38.49 31.14
N ASN A 112 -41.22 -38.22 29.87
CA ASN A 112 -41.73 -38.98 28.73
C ASN A 112 -40.63 -39.80 28.04
N PRO A 113 -40.97 -40.95 27.43
CA PRO A 113 -40.02 -41.68 26.59
C PRO A 113 -39.63 -40.83 25.37
N PRO A 114 -38.37 -40.87 24.91
CA PRO A 114 -37.32 -41.83 25.28
C PRO A 114 -36.46 -41.44 26.50
N PHE A 115 -36.61 -40.24 27.07
CA PHE A 115 -35.76 -39.78 28.19
C PHE A 115 -36.08 -40.44 29.53
N SER A 116 -37.34 -40.86 29.75
CA SER A 116 -37.72 -41.64 30.92
C SER A 116 -36.98 -42.99 31.01
N ASN A 117 -36.55 -43.53 29.86
CA ASN A 117 -35.83 -44.80 29.74
C ASN A 117 -34.31 -44.59 29.52
N LEU A 118 -33.79 -43.40 29.81
CA LEU A 118 -32.38 -43.09 29.55
C LEU A 118 -31.44 -44.02 30.32
N GLU A 119 -31.78 -44.36 31.57
CA GLU A 119 -30.94 -45.24 32.41
C GLU A 119 -30.78 -46.65 31.80
N THR A 120 -31.81 -47.16 31.12
CA THR A 120 -31.75 -48.46 30.44
C THR A 120 -31.07 -48.39 29.08
N LEU A 121 -31.12 -47.24 28.40
CA LEU A 121 -30.46 -46.98 27.10
C LEU A 121 -28.99 -46.52 27.24
N LEU A 122 -28.58 -46.07 28.43
CA LEU A 122 -27.23 -45.58 28.73
C LEU A 122 -26.11 -46.57 28.35
N PRO A 123 -26.17 -47.88 28.66
CA PRO A 123 -25.12 -48.82 28.25
C PRO A 123 -24.99 -48.96 26.73
N GLU A 124 -26.09 -48.93 25.99
CA GLU A 124 -26.09 -49.00 24.52
C GLU A 124 -25.52 -47.71 23.91
N LEU A 125 -25.89 -46.56 24.46
CA LEU A 125 -25.34 -45.25 24.08
C LEU A 125 -23.84 -45.12 24.43
N ALA A 126 -23.41 -45.66 25.57
CA ALA A 126 -22.00 -45.71 25.97
C ALA A 126 -21.18 -46.57 24.99
N ALA A 127 -21.74 -47.70 24.53
CA ALA A 127 -21.09 -48.56 23.53
C ALA A 127 -20.95 -47.85 22.16
N LEU A 128 -22.02 -47.18 21.70
CA LEU A 128 -22.02 -46.42 20.44
C LEU A 128 -21.05 -45.23 20.47
N THR A 129 -21.06 -44.44 21.54
CA THR A 129 -20.13 -43.31 21.71
C THR A 129 -18.68 -43.80 21.78
N SER A 130 -18.41 -44.89 22.50
CA SER A 130 -17.07 -45.49 22.57
C SER A 130 -16.60 -45.98 21.20
N SER A 131 -17.48 -46.60 20.41
CA SER A 131 -17.22 -47.01 19.02
C SER A 131 -16.85 -45.81 18.13
N SER A 132 -17.66 -44.74 18.18
CA SER A 132 -17.42 -43.50 17.41
C SER A 132 -16.12 -42.79 17.82
N LEU A 133 -15.83 -42.75 19.12
CA LEU A 133 -14.56 -42.21 19.62
C LEU A 133 -13.36 -43.06 19.22
N HIS A 134 -13.53 -44.39 19.19
CA HIS A 134 -12.48 -45.27 18.73
C HIS A 134 -12.22 -45.12 17.22
N SER A 135 -13.27 -45.01 16.39
CA SER A 135 -13.15 -44.84 14.95
C SER A 135 -12.50 -43.50 14.59
N SER A 136 -12.89 -42.42 15.28
CA SER A 136 -12.25 -41.10 15.11
C SER A 136 -10.79 -41.11 15.55
N ALA A 137 -10.45 -41.75 16.67
CA ALA A 137 -9.06 -41.92 17.11
C ALA A 137 -8.21 -42.71 16.09
N LEU A 138 -8.78 -43.74 15.46
CA LEU A 138 -8.13 -44.46 14.36
C LEU A 138 -7.96 -43.61 13.12
N GLY A 139 -8.97 -42.79 12.78
CA GLY A 139 -8.87 -41.81 11.70
C GLY A 139 -7.69 -40.87 11.92
N LEU A 140 -7.56 -40.31 13.13
CA LEU A 140 -6.40 -39.49 13.49
C LEU A 140 -5.09 -40.27 13.42
N ALA A 141 -5.04 -41.50 13.93
CA ALA A 141 -3.84 -42.33 13.87
C ALA A 141 -3.38 -42.60 12.42
N ARG A 142 -4.32 -42.77 11.47
CA ARG A 142 -4.03 -42.88 10.03
C ARG A 142 -3.48 -41.59 9.45
N VAL A 143 -4.04 -40.44 9.81
CA VAL A 143 -3.57 -39.14 9.32
C VAL A 143 -2.14 -38.87 9.79
N PHE A 144 -1.83 -39.18 11.05
CA PHE A 144 -0.48 -39.00 11.60
C PHE A 144 0.52 -40.05 11.09
N ASN A 145 0.06 -41.25 10.72
CA ASN A 145 0.91 -42.34 10.23
C ASN A 145 0.33 -42.94 8.94
N PRO A 146 0.46 -42.23 7.80
CA PRO A 146 -0.16 -42.66 6.54
C PRO A 146 0.47 -43.94 5.97
N THR A 147 1.70 -44.26 6.36
CA THR A 147 2.48 -45.40 5.83
C THR A 147 2.42 -46.64 6.72
N THR A 148 1.79 -46.59 7.89
CA THR A 148 1.67 -47.76 8.77
C THR A 148 0.49 -48.65 8.41
N ASP A 149 0.72 -49.96 8.50
CA ASP A 149 -0.31 -50.99 8.31
C ASP A 149 -1.49 -50.81 9.25
N SER A 150 -2.69 -51.07 8.72
CA SER A 150 -3.96 -50.86 9.41
C SER A 150 -4.09 -51.67 10.71
N SER A 151 -3.43 -52.82 10.79
CA SER A 151 -3.43 -53.72 11.95
C SER A 151 -2.68 -53.16 13.17
N VAL A 152 -1.73 -52.25 12.97
CA VAL A 152 -0.88 -51.70 14.04
C VAL A 152 -1.36 -50.32 14.50
N LEU A 153 -2.27 -49.69 13.76
CA LEU A 153 -2.80 -48.35 14.06
C LEU A 153 -3.41 -48.25 15.46
N HIS A 154 -4.10 -49.29 15.93
CA HIS A 154 -4.70 -49.31 17.26
C HIS A 154 -3.65 -49.15 18.38
N ARG A 155 -2.42 -49.66 18.18
CA ARG A 155 -1.32 -49.52 19.14
C ARG A 155 -0.75 -48.11 19.18
N ARG A 156 -1.03 -47.29 18.16
CA ARG A 156 -0.55 -45.89 18.06
C ARG A 156 -1.50 -44.88 18.69
N ILE A 157 -2.72 -45.28 19.07
CA ILE A 157 -3.69 -44.40 19.72
C ILE A 157 -3.13 -43.77 21.02
N PRO A 158 -2.48 -44.53 21.93
CA PRO A 158 -1.94 -43.94 23.16
C PRO A 158 -0.80 -42.95 22.91
N SER A 159 -0.06 -43.08 21.80
CA SER A 159 1.04 -42.16 21.43
C SER A 159 0.58 -40.90 20.70
N LEU A 160 -0.72 -40.78 20.35
CA LEU A 160 -1.26 -39.60 19.66
C LEU A 160 -0.95 -38.28 20.38
N PRO A 161 -1.12 -38.15 21.71
CA PRO A 161 -0.85 -36.90 22.41
C PRO A 161 0.61 -36.46 22.30
N ASP A 162 1.54 -37.40 22.39
CA ASP A 162 2.98 -37.12 22.30
C ASP A 162 3.35 -36.68 20.88
N THR A 163 2.83 -37.37 19.86
CA THR A 163 3.04 -36.98 18.45
C THR A 163 2.43 -35.62 18.12
N TYR A 164 1.27 -35.31 18.69
CA TYR A 164 0.64 -34.00 18.54
C TYR A 164 1.49 -32.90 19.18
N ALA A 165 1.99 -33.14 20.40
CA ALA A 165 2.85 -32.20 21.11
C ALA A 165 4.17 -31.95 20.36
N SER A 166 4.77 -33.00 19.79
CA SER A 166 6.00 -32.86 18.99
C SER A 166 5.76 -32.07 17.71
N ILE A 167 4.72 -32.40 16.94
CA ILE A 167 4.37 -31.66 15.70
C ILE A 167 4.07 -30.20 16.00
N HIS A 168 3.32 -29.93 17.08
CA HIS A 168 3.03 -28.56 17.48
C HIS A 168 4.31 -27.79 17.88
N ALA A 169 5.24 -28.44 18.56
CA ALA A 169 6.54 -27.85 18.89
C ALA A 169 7.37 -27.57 17.62
N ASP A 170 7.42 -28.52 16.67
CA ASP A 170 8.15 -28.40 15.41
C ASP A 170 7.60 -27.26 14.55
N VAL A 171 6.27 -27.14 14.44
CA VAL A 171 5.61 -26.04 13.73
C VAL A 171 5.97 -24.70 14.37
N ALA A 172 5.95 -24.61 15.70
CA ALA A 172 6.33 -23.38 16.39
C ALA A 172 7.82 -23.04 16.18
N VAL A 173 8.71 -24.03 16.14
CA VAL A 173 10.14 -23.83 15.81
C VAL A 173 10.32 -23.37 14.37
N ALA A 174 9.67 -24.02 13.41
CA ALA A 174 9.72 -23.67 11.99
C ALA A 174 9.21 -22.24 11.74
N GLN A 175 8.12 -21.83 12.40
CA GLN A 175 7.60 -20.46 12.32
C GLN A 175 8.61 -19.43 12.84
N ARG A 176 9.26 -19.70 13.98
CA ARG A 176 10.31 -18.82 14.52
C ARG A 176 11.52 -18.77 13.58
N ALA A 177 11.97 -19.91 13.07
CA ALA A 177 13.07 -19.99 12.12
C ALA A 177 12.77 -19.18 10.85
N LEU A 178 11.57 -19.32 10.28
CA LEU A 178 11.12 -18.54 9.13
C LEU A 178 11.14 -17.03 9.42
N GLY A 179 10.63 -16.62 10.59
CA GLY A 179 10.66 -15.21 11.03
C GLY A 179 12.09 -14.66 11.10
N THR A 180 13.02 -15.40 11.70
CA THR A 180 14.42 -14.97 11.80
C THR A 180 15.12 -14.91 10.44
N CYS A 181 14.87 -15.88 9.55
CA CYS A 181 15.41 -15.88 8.19
C CYS A 181 14.89 -14.69 7.38
N ARG A 182 13.58 -14.39 7.46
CA ARG A 182 13.00 -13.20 6.80
C ARG A 182 13.64 -11.91 7.29
N MET A 183 13.81 -11.75 8.60
CA MET A 183 14.49 -10.56 9.15
C MET A 183 15.94 -10.44 8.68
N ARG A 184 16.68 -11.55 8.60
CA ARG A 184 18.06 -11.57 8.10
C ARG A 184 18.13 -11.15 6.63
N ILE A 185 17.21 -11.64 5.80
CA ILE A 185 17.12 -11.30 4.37
C ILE A 185 16.78 -9.82 4.19
N LEU A 186 15.83 -9.29 4.96
CA LEU A 186 15.48 -7.86 4.92
C LEU A 186 16.66 -6.98 5.31
N ALA A 187 17.44 -7.39 6.33
CA ALA A 187 18.64 -6.68 6.74
C ALA A 187 19.76 -6.75 5.69
N SER A 188 19.91 -7.85 4.96
CA SER A 188 20.88 -7.93 3.85
C SER A 188 20.44 -7.12 2.64
N LEU A 189 19.14 -7.09 2.33
CA LEU A 189 18.57 -6.31 1.23
C LEU A 189 18.72 -4.81 1.51
N SER A 190 18.43 -4.36 2.74
CA SER A 190 18.63 -2.96 3.11
C SER A 190 20.10 -2.53 3.01
N ARG A 191 21.04 -3.39 3.41
CA ARG A 191 22.47 -3.14 3.20
C ARG A 191 22.82 -3.02 1.72
N LEU A 192 22.33 -3.95 0.90
CA LEU A 192 22.54 -3.92 -0.54
C LEU A 192 21.97 -2.63 -1.15
N SER A 193 20.75 -2.21 -0.80
CA SER A 193 20.17 -0.98 -1.33
C SER A 193 20.96 0.26 -0.93
N THR A 194 21.50 0.31 0.30
CA THR A 194 22.41 1.39 0.71
C THR A 194 23.71 1.40 -0.07
N CYS A 195 24.32 0.23 -0.36
CA CYS A 195 25.51 0.14 -1.20
C CYS A 195 25.23 0.61 -2.64
N TYR A 196 24.09 0.22 -3.22
CA TYR A 196 23.69 0.69 -4.55
C TYR A 196 23.49 2.20 -4.57
N ALA A 197 22.77 2.77 -3.59
CA ALA A 197 22.58 4.21 -3.48
C ALA A 197 23.93 4.95 -3.40
N GLN A 198 24.88 4.45 -2.60
CA GLN A 198 26.24 5.01 -2.52
C GLN A 198 26.97 4.94 -3.86
N SER A 199 26.92 3.80 -4.55
CA SER A 199 27.57 3.64 -5.87
C SER A 199 27.03 4.63 -6.90
N VAL A 200 25.71 4.84 -6.95
CA VAL A 200 25.09 5.83 -7.84
C VAL A 200 25.53 7.25 -7.48
N VAL A 201 25.57 7.60 -6.20
CA VAL A 201 26.08 8.91 -5.75
C VAL A 201 27.55 9.11 -6.18
N TYR A 202 28.40 8.10 -6.04
CA TYR A 202 29.80 8.19 -6.51
C TYR A 202 29.90 8.35 -8.03
N LEU A 203 29.07 7.63 -8.79
CA LEU A 203 29.01 7.77 -10.25
C LEU A 203 28.57 9.17 -10.66
N VAL A 204 27.47 9.69 -10.08
CA VAL A 204 26.99 11.05 -10.36
C VAL A 204 28.07 12.07 -10.02
N ARG A 205 28.71 12.00 -8.85
CA ARG A 205 29.81 12.89 -8.49
C ARG A 205 30.99 12.80 -9.45
N SER A 206 31.31 11.61 -9.95
CA SER A 206 32.39 11.44 -10.93
C SER A 206 32.05 12.05 -12.29
N LEU A 207 30.78 11.97 -12.71
CA LEU A 207 30.28 12.61 -13.93
C LEU A 207 30.25 14.13 -13.78
N GLU A 208 29.78 14.63 -12.64
CA GLU A 208 29.81 16.06 -12.31
C GLU A 208 31.25 16.60 -12.25
N ALA A 209 32.20 15.85 -11.67
CA ALA A 209 33.60 16.26 -11.64
C ALA A 209 34.22 16.33 -13.05
N LYS A 210 33.90 15.39 -13.94
CA LYS A 210 34.43 15.36 -15.32
C LYS A 210 33.76 16.37 -16.24
N HIS A 211 32.44 16.48 -16.19
CA HIS A 211 31.67 17.22 -17.18
C HIS A 211 31.10 18.54 -16.64
N GLY A 212 30.99 18.70 -15.32
CA GLY A 212 30.39 19.90 -14.70
C GLY A 212 31.21 21.17 -14.94
N VAL A 213 32.54 21.09 -14.88
CA VAL A 213 33.42 22.24 -15.19
C VAL A 213 33.31 22.61 -16.67
N VAL A 214 33.30 21.62 -17.57
CA VAL A 214 33.16 21.84 -19.02
C VAL A 214 31.82 22.49 -19.34
N ALA A 215 30.72 21.95 -18.80
CA ALA A 215 29.37 22.50 -18.99
C ALA A 215 29.27 23.96 -18.52
N ARG A 216 29.72 24.27 -17.30
CA ARG A 216 29.72 25.64 -16.77
C ARG A 216 30.61 26.58 -17.59
N SER A 217 31.76 26.09 -18.06
CA SER A 217 32.66 26.90 -18.89
C SER A 217 32.07 27.23 -20.26
N LEU A 218 31.33 26.29 -20.87
CA LEU A 218 30.63 26.52 -22.13
C LEU A 218 29.47 27.49 -21.96
N GLU A 219 28.72 27.38 -20.87
CA GLU A 219 27.64 28.31 -20.53
C GLU A 219 28.16 29.74 -20.36
N LEU A 220 29.27 29.91 -19.61
CA LEU A 220 29.91 31.23 -19.44
C LEU A 220 30.48 31.79 -20.75
N ARG A 221 31.04 30.94 -21.63
CA ARG A 221 31.50 31.38 -22.95
C ARG A 221 30.35 31.79 -23.85
N ALA A 222 29.24 31.04 -23.83
CA ALA A 222 28.06 31.36 -24.61
C ALA A 222 27.43 32.70 -24.15
N SER A 223 27.37 32.94 -22.84
CA SER A 223 26.87 34.21 -22.30
C SER A 223 27.80 35.39 -22.63
N ASP A 224 29.12 35.20 -22.54
CA ASP A 224 30.11 36.21 -22.91
C ASP A 224 30.04 36.57 -24.41
N VAL A 225 29.90 35.57 -25.30
CA VAL A 225 29.69 35.81 -26.74
C VAL A 225 28.37 36.54 -27.01
N CYS A 226 27.30 36.17 -26.31
CA CYS A 226 25.99 36.84 -26.43
C CYS A 226 26.07 38.32 -26.00
N LEU A 227 26.73 38.60 -24.88
CA LEU A 227 26.92 39.98 -24.41
C LEU A 227 27.79 40.80 -25.37
N ARG A 228 28.83 40.21 -25.95
CA ARG A 228 29.63 40.88 -27.00
C ARG A 228 28.78 41.19 -28.22
N ALA A 229 27.96 40.25 -28.70
CA ALA A 229 27.07 40.47 -29.83
C ALA A 229 26.06 41.60 -29.56
N GLN A 230 25.42 41.59 -28.38
CA GLN A 230 24.52 42.68 -27.98
C GLN A 230 25.23 44.02 -27.92
N ARG A 231 26.46 44.06 -27.39
CA ARG A 231 27.26 45.28 -27.36
C ARG A 231 27.59 45.78 -28.77
N THR A 232 27.99 44.89 -29.67
CA THR A 232 28.27 45.27 -31.06
C THR A 232 27.02 45.75 -31.79
N ASP A 233 25.85 45.17 -31.51
CA ASP A 233 24.58 45.63 -32.07
C ASP A 233 24.24 47.05 -31.58
N VAL A 234 24.45 47.32 -30.29
CA VAL A 234 24.25 48.66 -29.72
C VAL A 234 25.26 49.66 -30.30
N GLU A 235 26.55 49.30 -30.39
CA GLU A 235 27.59 50.14 -30.98
C GLU A 235 27.31 50.42 -32.46
N ALA A 236 26.87 49.42 -33.23
CA ALA A 236 26.47 49.59 -34.63
C ALA A 236 25.25 50.51 -34.74
N SER A 237 24.24 50.35 -33.88
CA SER A 237 23.06 51.23 -33.86
C SER A 237 23.42 52.67 -33.51
N ALA A 238 24.38 52.88 -32.59
CA ALA A 238 24.87 54.20 -32.22
C ALA A 238 25.65 54.84 -33.38
N ALA A 239 26.56 54.09 -34.02
CA ALA A 239 27.31 54.55 -35.18
C ALA A 239 26.37 54.92 -36.35
N LEU A 240 25.32 54.14 -36.60
CA LEU A 240 24.29 54.49 -37.58
C LEU A 240 23.60 55.80 -37.21
N ASN A 241 23.19 55.98 -35.95
CA ASN A 241 22.57 57.22 -35.50
C ASN A 241 23.51 58.42 -35.67
N ASP A 242 24.80 58.27 -35.40
CA ASP A 242 25.77 59.37 -35.58
C ASP A 242 26.00 59.69 -37.05
N LEU A 243 26.15 58.69 -37.92
CA LEU A 243 26.20 58.90 -39.37
C LEU A 243 24.92 59.57 -39.91
N THR A 244 23.74 59.19 -39.41
CA THR A 244 22.50 59.84 -39.84
C THR A 244 22.45 61.32 -39.44
N LYS A 245 23.00 61.69 -38.27
CA LYS A 245 23.11 63.10 -37.86
C LYS A 245 24.10 63.87 -38.71
N GLU A 246 25.20 63.24 -39.14
CA GLU A 246 26.20 63.87 -40.03
C GLU A 246 25.65 64.09 -41.44
N LEU A 247 24.98 63.08 -42.02
CA LEU A 247 24.37 63.16 -43.36
C LEU A 247 23.18 64.12 -43.40
N TYR A 248 22.38 64.14 -42.33
CA TYR A 248 21.20 64.99 -42.20
C TYR A 248 21.33 65.90 -40.98
N PRO A 249 22.15 66.96 -41.08
CA PRO A 249 22.24 67.93 -40.00
C PRO A 249 20.86 68.58 -39.78
N PRO A 250 20.53 69.01 -38.56
CA PRO A 250 19.20 69.50 -38.23
C PRO A 250 18.80 70.72 -39.09
N GLN A 251 19.77 71.51 -39.54
CA GLN A 251 19.56 72.60 -40.48
C GLN A 251 19.13 72.09 -41.86
N ALA A 252 19.73 71.01 -42.36
CA ALA A 252 19.32 70.40 -43.63
C ALA A 252 17.93 69.78 -43.53
N VAL A 253 17.61 69.12 -42.41
CA VAL A 253 16.25 68.61 -42.16
C VAL A 253 15.24 69.75 -42.12
N TYR A 254 15.56 70.86 -41.44
CA TYR A 254 14.69 72.04 -41.39
C TYR A 254 14.52 72.70 -42.77
N ALA A 255 15.60 72.81 -43.54
CA ALA A 255 15.57 73.32 -44.91
C ALA A 255 14.72 72.43 -45.83
N LEU A 256 14.88 71.11 -45.75
CA LEU A 256 14.06 70.14 -46.49
C LEU A 256 12.58 70.24 -46.08
N GLN A 257 12.27 70.37 -44.79
CA GLN A 257 10.90 70.59 -44.33
C GLN A 257 10.31 71.90 -44.87
N ASN A 258 11.08 72.99 -44.89
CA ASN A 258 10.64 74.26 -45.45
C ASN A 258 10.45 74.19 -46.96
N TYR A 259 11.32 73.48 -47.67
CA TYR A 259 11.18 73.22 -49.10
C TYR A 259 9.93 72.38 -49.40
N VAL A 260 9.65 71.36 -48.60
CA VAL A 260 8.40 70.59 -48.72
C VAL A 260 7.18 71.47 -48.48
N ARG A 261 7.22 72.37 -47.48
CA ARG A 261 6.13 73.33 -47.24
C ARG A 261 5.95 74.30 -48.41
N SER A 262 7.04 74.85 -48.94
CA SER A 262 6.97 75.76 -50.10
C SER A 262 6.46 75.05 -51.35
N LEU A 263 6.86 73.80 -51.60
CA LEU A 263 6.32 72.97 -52.67
C LEU A 263 4.83 72.71 -52.50
N LYS A 264 4.36 72.43 -51.28
CA LYS A 264 2.91 72.29 -51.00
C LYS A 264 2.16 73.59 -51.29
N HIS A 265 2.68 74.73 -50.87
CA HIS A 265 2.08 76.04 -51.17
C HIS A 265 2.11 76.38 -52.67
N ALA A 266 3.20 76.07 -53.37
CA ALA A 266 3.30 76.25 -54.82
C ALA A 266 2.30 75.36 -55.56
N LYS A 267 2.16 74.10 -55.14
CA LYS A 267 1.14 73.18 -55.68
C LYS A 267 -0.27 73.74 -55.48
N LEU A 268 -0.61 74.22 -54.28
CA LEU A 268 -1.91 74.84 -54.01
C LEU A 268 -2.16 76.07 -54.89
N ARG A 269 -1.16 76.93 -55.05
CA ARG A 269 -1.26 78.10 -55.96
C ARG A 269 -1.45 77.67 -57.41
N MET A 270 -0.71 76.66 -57.90
CA MET A 270 -0.91 76.14 -59.25
C MET A 270 -2.31 75.56 -59.42
N THR A 271 -2.83 74.82 -58.44
CA THR A 271 -4.21 74.31 -58.51
C THR A 271 -5.24 75.44 -58.50
N ASP A 272 -5.01 76.50 -57.73
CA ASP A 272 -5.90 77.67 -57.71
C ASP A 272 -5.79 78.49 -59.00
N SER A 273 -4.59 78.65 -59.58
CA SER A 273 -4.40 79.26 -60.90
C SER A 273 -5.04 78.45 -62.02
N VAL A 274 -4.95 77.11 -61.98
CA VAL A 274 -5.66 76.25 -62.92
C VAL A 274 -7.18 76.41 -62.75
N ARG A 275 -7.69 76.49 -61.52
CA ARG A 275 -9.12 76.75 -61.27
C ARG A 275 -9.55 78.13 -61.75
N ALA A 276 -8.74 79.17 -61.53
CA ALA A 276 -9.03 80.53 -61.98
C ALA A 276 -9.03 80.64 -63.50
N LEU A 277 -8.02 80.08 -64.18
CA LEU A 277 -7.98 79.99 -65.65
C LEU A 277 -9.15 79.16 -66.19
N GLY A 278 -9.56 78.10 -65.50
CA GLY A 278 -10.77 77.35 -65.83
C GLY A 278 -12.02 78.23 -65.76
N ALA A 279 -12.18 79.00 -64.68
CA ALA A 279 -13.31 79.93 -64.54
C ALA A 279 -13.28 81.07 -65.58
N GLU A 280 -12.10 81.59 -65.94
CA GLU A 280 -11.95 82.56 -67.03
C GLU A 280 -12.35 81.93 -68.37
N LEU A 281 -11.92 80.69 -68.67
CA LEU A 281 -12.33 79.97 -69.89
C LEU A 281 -13.85 79.73 -69.93
N ASP A 282 -14.45 79.39 -68.79
CA ASP A 282 -15.91 79.24 -68.66
C ASP A 282 -16.63 80.59 -68.92
N GLU A 283 -16.08 81.72 -68.44
CA GLU A 283 -16.61 83.07 -68.69
C GLU A 283 -16.51 83.48 -70.18
N TYR A 284 -15.47 83.02 -70.88
CA TYR A 284 -15.34 83.17 -72.34
C TYR A 284 -16.23 82.20 -73.14
N GLY A 285 -17.08 81.41 -72.48
CA GLY A 285 -18.02 80.48 -73.13
C GLY A 285 -17.32 79.29 -73.80
N VAL A 286 -16.07 79.02 -73.41
CA VAL A 286 -15.37 77.79 -73.79
C VAL A 286 -15.64 76.80 -72.68
N ASP A 287 -16.70 76.00 -72.84
CA ASP A 287 -16.90 74.80 -72.03
C ASP A 287 -15.62 73.96 -72.12
N VAL A 288 -14.84 73.90 -71.04
CA VAL A 288 -13.82 72.85 -70.86
C VAL A 288 -14.56 71.56 -70.49
N ALA A 289 -15.44 71.14 -71.40
CA ALA A 289 -15.97 69.80 -71.45
C ALA A 289 -14.84 68.88 -71.91
N GLY A 290 -14.00 68.44 -70.98
CA GLY A 290 -12.99 67.43 -71.28
C GLY A 290 -11.85 67.32 -70.28
N SER A 291 -12.12 66.80 -69.07
CA SER A 291 -11.35 65.67 -68.49
C SER A 291 -11.68 65.49 -67.00
N GLU A 292 -12.90 65.03 -66.69
CA GLU A 292 -13.02 64.01 -65.65
C GLU A 292 -12.52 62.69 -66.23
N GLU A 293 -11.20 62.50 -66.26
CA GLU A 293 -10.60 61.15 -66.28
C GLU A 293 -10.09 60.92 -64.85
N LYS A 294 -10.85 60.20 -64.02
CA LYS A 294 -10.68 58.76 -63.84
C LYS A 294 -9.22 58.32 -64.02
N GLU A 295 -8.41 58.52 -62.98
CA GLU A 295 -7.38 57.54 -62.67
C GLU A 295 -7.70 56.90 -61.31
N ASN A 296 -8.54 55.88 -61.42
CA ASN A 296 -8.53 54.76 -60.52
C ASN A 296 -7.15 54.09 -60.60
N THR A 297 -6.70 53.59 -59.45
CA THR A 297 -5.78 52.47 -59.24
C THR A 297 -4.30 52.73 -58.94
N ALA A 298 -3.93 52.12 -57.81
CA ALA A 298 -2.70 51.36 -57.56
C ALA A 298 -1.40 52.16 -57.37
N THR A 299 -0.86 52.11 -56.15
CA THR A 299 0.10 51.07 -55.74
C THR A 299 0.57 51.30 -54.29
N ASN A 300 0.49 50.23 -53.49
CA ASN A 300 1.25 49.89 -52.26
C ASN A 300 1.61 50.97 -51.23
#